data_AF-A0A956JNH3-F1
#
_entry.id   AF-A0A956JNH3-F1
#
_cell.length_a   1.000
_cell.length_b   1.000
_cell.length_c   1.000
_cell.angle_alpha   90.00
_cell.angle_beta   90.00
_cell.angle_gamma   90.00
#
_symmetry.space_group_name_H-M   'P 1'
#
loop_
_entity.id
_entity.type
_entity.pdbx_description
1 polymer ?
#
loop_
_entity_poly.entity_id
_entity_poly.type
_entity_poly.pdbx_seq_one_letter_code
_entity_poly.pdbx_strand_id
1 'polypeptide(L)'
;MKTTRMVLGVAALLLLGVQGCDDKKSSPFGKAAPRKPGAKRPPPRRPPQAPGRVKRRKSTLGDEDFAESIQTNRDPFRSYLGEFANPIRRTVRLQRKILLPRYGLDELRLIAVVTGRVRARAMFRDPKGLGISVKRGDYISKNAARVKQILPDKVVVQIQEQSEDTQRTADRVIELHSKAVREQRVN
;
A
#
# COMPACT_ATOMS: atom_id res chain seq x y z
N MET A 1 35.27 23.85 -6.27
CA MET A 1 34.56 25.16 -6.30
C MET A 1 33.14 24.86 -6.79
N LYS A 2 32.01 25.16 -6.15
CA LYS A 2 31.65 25.96 -4.97
C LYS A 2 30.24 25.49 -4.54
N THR A 3 30.05 25.34 -3.22
CA THR A 3 28.89 25.76 -2.39
C THR A 3 27.47 25.22 -2.66
N THR A 4 26.87 24.47 -1.72
CA THR A 4 26.07 24.92 -0.53
C THR A 4 24.63 25.28 -0.88
N ARG A 5 23.64 24.56 -0.29
CA ARG A 5 22.35 25.17 0.11
C ARG A 5 21.83 24.55 1.42
N MET A 6 21.95 25.38 2.44
CA MET A 6 21.30 25.35 3.75
C MET A 6 19.82 25.70 3.58
N VAL A 7 18.91 25.00 4.26
CA VAL A 7 17.53 25.47 4.47
C VAL A 7 17.19 25.26 5.94
N LEU A 8 16.80 26.37 6.56
CA LEU A 8 16.42 26.54 7.96
C LEU A 8 14.93 26.87 8.01
N GLY A 9 14.20 26.25 8.95
CA GLY A 9 13.00 26.80 9.58
C GLY A 9 11.63 26.35 9.04
N VAL A 10 10.76 25.87 9.94
CA VAL A 10 9.62 26.61 10.53
C VAL A 10 8.56 25.65 11.13
N ALA A 11 8.39 25.78 12.45
CA ALA A 11 7.17 25.80 13.28
C ALA A 11 6.13 24.63 13.38
N ALA A 12 5.69 24.49 14.65
CA ALA A 12 4.36 24.07 15.15
C ALA A 12 4.07 22.55 15.10
N LEU A 13 3.31 21.90 16.01
CA LEU A 13 2.33 22.31 17.02
C LEU A 13 1.97 21.06 17.87
N LEU A 14 1.68 21.25 19.16
CA LEU A 14 0.81 20.45 20.07
C LEU A 14 0.81 18.89 20.04
N LEU A 15 1.03 18.28 21.22
CA LEU A 15 0.05 17.38 21.88
C LEU A 15 0.47 17.05 23.33
N LEU A 16 -0.29 17.60 24.28
CA LEU A 16 -0.32 17.20 25.68
C LEU A 16 -1.02 15.85 25.85
N GLY A 17 -0.54 15.05 26.80
CA GLY A 17 -1.23 13.85 27.26
C GLY A 17 -1.06 13.62 28.77
N VAL A 18 -2.11 13.01 29.33
CA VAL A 18 -2.21 12.19 30.55
C VAL A 18 -2.70 12.87 31.85
N GLN A 19 -3.60 12.11 32.50
CA GLN A 19 -4.17 12.15 33.86
C GLN A 19 -5.57 12.82 33.95
N GLY A 20 -6.63 12.19 34.47
CA GLY A 20 -6.83 10.88 35.10
C GLY A 20 -8.30 10.69 35.53
N CYS A 21 -8.75 9.43 35.61
CA CYS A 21 -9.92 8.90 36.35
C CYS A 21 -9.81 9.22 37.87
N ASP A 22 -10.81 9.22 38.75
CA ASP A 22 -12.16 8.64 38.80
C ASP A 22 -12.95 9.22 40.01
N ASP A 23 -14.16 8.69 40.21
CA ASP A 23 -14.93 8.53 41.47
C ASP A 23 -15.96 9.58 41.96
N LYS A 24 -17.24 9.22 41.68
CA LYS A 24 -18.38 9.01 42.60
C LYS A 24 -18.66 10.02 43.73
N LYS A 25 -19.88 10.59 43.74
CA LYS A 25 -21.00 10.19 44.63
C LYS A 25 -22.27 11.05 44.48
N SER A 26 -23.40 10.34 44.42
CA SER A 26 -24.75 10.64 44.95
C SER A 26 -25.18 12.09 45.19
N SER A 27 -26.34 12.46 44.63
CA SER A 27 -27.20 13.48 45.26
C SER A 27 -28.67 13.02 45.27
N PRO A 28 -29.32 12.97 46.45
CA PRO A 28 -30.71 12.55 46.60
C PRO A 28 -31.67 13.73 46.37
N PHE A 29 -32.91 13.37 46.09
CA PHE A 29 -34.07 14.24 46.00
C PHE A 29 -34.19 15.26 47.15
N GLY A 30 -34.67 16.45 46.78
CA GLY A 30 -35.61 17.22 47.59
C GLY A 30 -35.02 18.37 48.39
N LYS A 31 -35.39 19.59 47.99
CA LYS A 31 -35.92 20.63 48.90
C LYS A 31 -36.57 21.73 48.07
N ALA A 32 -37.88 21.87 48.25
CA ALA A 32 -38.69 22.97 47.75
C ALA A 32 -38.36 24.26 48.52
N ALA A 33 -38.35 25.39 47.81
CA ALA A 33 -38.25 26.72 48.38
C ALA A 33 -39.22 27.67 47.62
N PRO A 34 -39.64 28.79 48.25
CA PRO A 34 -41.04 29.24 48.24
C PRO A 34 -41.40 30.17 47.08
N ARG A 35 -42.71 30.18 46.75
CA ARG A 35 -43.32 31.04 45.74
C ARG A 35 -43.38 32.50 46.22
N LYS A 36 -42.78 33.42 45.47
CA LYS A 36 -43.08 34.86 45.54
C LYS A 36 -44.27 35.18 44.63
N PRO A 37 -45.27 35.96 45.07
CA PRO A 37 -46.39 36.38 44.23
C PRO A 37 -46.02 37.63 43.41
N GLY A 38 -46.41 37.64 42.14
CA GLY A 38 -46.48 38.88 41.34
C GLY A 38 -45.52 38.92 40.15
N ALA A 39 -45.96 38.39 39.01
CA ALA A 39 -45.42 38.79 37.71
C ALA A 39 -46.56 38.80 36.68
N LYS A 40 -46.69 39.93 35.99
CA LYS A 40 -47.72 40.23 35.00
C LYS A 40 -47.70 39.21 33.85
N ARG A 41 -48.89 38.82 33.41
CA ARG A 41 -49.14 37.86 32.32
C ARG A 41 -48.62 38.42 30.97
N PRO A 42 -47.73 37.74 30.25
CA PRO A 42 -47.32 38.17 28.91
C PRO A 42 -48.43 37.87 27.87
N PRO A 43 -48.50 38.65 26.77
CA PRO A 43 -49.54 38.50 25.74
C PRO A 43 -49.44 37.16 25.01
N PRO A 44 -50.54 36.69 24.38
CA PRO A 44 -50.61 35.36 23.78
C PRO A 44 -49.58 35.17 22.65
N ARG A 45 -48.82 34.07 22.72
CA ARG A 45 -47.90 33.62 21.68
C ARG A 45 -48.67 33.35 20.38
N ARG A 46 -48.23 33.99 19.29
CA ARG A 46 -48.62 33.66 17.92
C ARG A 46 -48.29 32.19 17.63
N PRO A 47 -49.14 31.43 16.90
CA PRO A 47 -48.84 30.06 16.52
C PRO A 47 -47.57 30.01 15.64
N PRO A 48 -46.75 28.95 15.74
CA PRO A 48 -45.56 28.80 14.92
C PRO A 48 -45.95 28.73 13.43
N GLN A 49 -45.31 29.59 12.65
CA GLN A 49 -45.43 29.62 11.19
C GLN A 49 -44.96 28.26 10.64
N ALA A 50 -45.82 27.62 9.84
CA ALA A 50 -45.44 26.42 9.09
C ALA A 50 -44.17 26.72 8.26
N PRO A 51 -43.20 25.79 8.17
CA PRO A 51 -41.99 26.03 7.42
C PRO A 51 -42.35 26.39 5.97
N GLY A 52 -41.89 27.56 5.54
CA GLY A 52 -42.17 28.12 4.23
C GLY A 52 -41.84 27.13 3.13
N ARG A 53 -42.77 26.99 2.18
CA ARG A 53 -42.59 26.19 0.97
C ARG A 53 -41.35 26.70 0.23
N VAL A 54 -40.25 25.96 0.34
CA VAL A 54 -39.03 26.21 -0.43
C VAL A 54 -39.43 26.14 -1.90
N LYS A 55 -39.35 27.27 -2.63
CA LYS A 55 -39.51 27.29 -4.08
C LYS A 55 -38.45 26.37 -4.68
N ARG A 56 -38.83 25.14 -5.04
CA ARG A 56 -37.99 24.24 -5.84
C ARG A 56 -37.61 25.01 -7.10
N ARG A 57 -36.33 25.39 -7.21
CA ARG A 57 -35.78 25.88 -8.48
C ARG A 57 -36.03 24.75 -9.49
N LYS A 58 -36.68 25.06 -10.61
CA LYS A 58 -36.80 24.12 -11.72
C LYS A 58 -35.37 23.93 -12.25
N SER A 59 -34.74 22.81 -11.90
CA SER A 59 -33.51 22.39 -12.54
C SER A 59 -33.85 22.09 -14.00
N THR A 60 -33.15 22.75 -14.93
CA THR A 60 -33.19 22.36 -16.33
C THR A 60 -32.52 21.01 -16.44
N LEU A 61 -33.31 19.95 -16.65
CA LEU A 61 -32.79 18.61 -16.92
C LEU A 61 -32.20 18.62 -18.33
N GLY A 62 -30.94 18.23 -18.46
CA GLY A 62 -30.28 18.03 -19.74
C GLY A 62 -30.24 16.55 -20.11
N ASP A 63 -29.90 16.24 -21.36
CA ASP A 63 -29.81 14.84 -21.83
C ASP A 63 -28.78 14.02 -21.03
N GLU A 64 -27.73 14.66 -20.52
CA GLU A 64 -26.70 14.04 -19.66
C GLU A 64 -27.24 13.54 -18.32
N ASP A 65 -28.34 14.12 -17.81
CA ASP A 65 -28.97 13.68 -16.56
C ASP A 65 -29.73 12.35 -16.75
N PHE A 66 -30.06 12.02 -18.00
CA PHE A 66 -30.72 10.77 -18.38
C PHE A 66 -29.73 9.70 -18.86
N ALA A 67 -28.48 10.09 -19.15
CA ALA A 67 -27.43 9.16 -19.47
C ALA A 67 -27.06 8.32 -18.23
N GLU A 68 -26.94 7.01 -18.42
CA GLU A 68 -26.57 6.10 -17.33
C GLU A 68 -25.13 6.38 -16.89
N SER A 69 -24.95 6.81 -15.64
CA SER A 69 -23.63 7.08 -15.06
C SER A 69 -23.47 6.38 -13.72
N ILE A 70 -22.31 5.77 -13.50
CA ILE A 70 -22.02 5.04 -12.25
C ILE A 70 -21.97 5.99 -11.04
N GLN A 71 -21.73 7.28 -11.26
CA GLN A 71 -21.58 8.26 -10.18
C GLN A 71 -22.90 8.96 -9.83
N THR A 72 -23.73 9.28 -10.81
CA THR A 72 -24.81 10.27 -10.66
C THR A 72 -26.20 9.71 -10.99
N ASN A 73 -26.29 8.82 -11.98
CA ASN A 73 -27.55 8.28 -12.50
C ASN A 73 -27.44 6.77 -12.72
N ARG A 74 -27.63 5.98 -11.65
CA ARG A 74 -27.67 4.51 -11.71
C ARG A 74 -29.09 4.01 -11.91
N ASP A 75 -29.25 3.09 -12.85
CA ASP A 75 -30.48 2.36 -13.09
C ASP A 75 -30.71 1.33 -11.97
N PRO A 76 -31.79 1.43 -11.17
CA PRO A 76 -32.08 0.51 -10.07
C PRO A 76 -32.37 -0.93 -10.53
N PHE A 77 -32.60 -1.17 -11.82
CA PHE A 77 -32.89 -2.49 -12.36
C PHE A 77 -31.70 -3.11 -13.11
N ARG A 78 -30.65 -2.33 -13.37
CA ARG A 78 -29.42 -2.82 -13.99
C ARG A 78 -28.51 -3.44 -12.95
N SER A 79 -28.07 -4.67 -13.20
CA SER A 79 -27.06 -5.32 -12.37
C SER A 79 -25.68 -4.68 -12.60
N TYR A 80 -25.08 -4.15 -11.52
CA TYR A 80 -23.72 -3.59 -11.53
C TYR A 80 -22.66 -4.55 -10.99
N LEU A 81 -23.00 -5.85 -10.84
CA LEU A 81 -22.10 -6.84 -10.25
C LEU A 81 -20.84 -7.07 -11.10
N GLY A 82 -20.92 -6.90 -12.43
CA GLY A 82 -19.80 -7.10 -13.35
C GLY A 82 -18.70 -6.06 -13.21
N GLU A 83 -19.06 -4.83 -12.84
CA GLU A 83 -18.14 -3.72 -12.59
C GLU A 83 -17.37 -3.92 -11.28
N PHE A 84 -17.94 -4.61 -10.29
CA PHE A 84 -17.25 -4.99 -9.05
C PHE A 84 -16.47 -6.30 -9.13
N ALA A 85 -16.86 -7.22 -10.02
CA ALA A 85 -16.21 -8.53 -10.18
C ALA A 85 -14.80 -8.42 -10.76
N ASN A 86 -14.54 -7.35 -11.52
CA ASN A 86 -13.24 -7.03 -12.06
C ASN A 86 -12.72 -5.74 -11.41
N PRO A 87 -12.33 -5.74 -10.11
CA PRO A 87 -11.40 -4.71 -9.70
C PRO A 87 -10.24 -4.87 -10.67
N ILE A 88 -9.93 -3.81 -11.44
CA ILE A 88 -8.80 -3.80 -12.35
C ILE A 88 -7.59 -4.05 -11.46
N ARG A 89 -7.28 -5.32 -11.20
CA ARG A 89 -6.01 -5.77 -10.69
C ARG A 89 -5.13 -5.35 -11.81
N ARG A 90 -4.56 -4.14 -11.69
CA ARG A 90 -3.47 -3.68 -12.52
C ARG A 90 -2.37 -4.68 -12.24
N THR A 91 -2.43 -5.83 -12.91
CA THR A 91 -1.32 -6.74 -13.00
C THR A 91 -0.30 -5.88 -13.72
N VAL A 92 0.59 -5.26 -12.95
CA VAL A 92 1.73 -4.56 -13.50
C VAL A 92 2.44 -5.64 -14.29
N ARG A 93 2.18 -5.69 -15.61
CA ARG A 93 2.86 -6.63 -16.48
C ARG A 93 4.29 -6.15 -16.45
N LEU A 94 5.14 -6.87 -15.71
CA LEU A 94 6.56 -6.58 -15.69
C LEU A 94 7.02 -6.58 -17.14
N GLN A 95 7.43 -5.41 -17.65
CA GLN A 95 7.86 -5.24 -19.04
C GLN A 95 9.11 -6.09 -19.35
N ARG A 96 9.82 -6.55 -18.31
CA ARG A 96 11.00 -7.40 -18.38
C ARG A 96 10.64 -8.88 -18.31
N LYS A 97 11.26 -9.68 -19.18
CA LYS A 97 11.19 -11.15 -19.13
C LYS A 97 11.94 -11.66 -17.90
N ILE A 98 11.23 -12.37 -17.02
CA ILE A 98 11.79 -13.06 -15.86
C ILE A 98 11.82 -14.55 -16.15
N LEU A 99 12.97 -15.18 -15.99
CA LEU A 99 13.16 -16.60 -16.34
C LEU A 99 12.54 -17.57 -15.31
N LEU A 100 12.55 -17.20 -14.03
CA LEU A 100 12.07 -18.03 -12.91
C LEU A 100 11.09 -17.23 -12.01
N PRO A 101 9.94 -16.77 -12.53
CA PRO A 101 9.07 -15.86 -11.79
C PRO A 101 8.34 -16.50 -10.61
N ARG A 102 8.30 -17.84 -10.56
CA ARG A 102 7.55 -18.61 -9.55
C ARG A 102 8.29 -18.79 -8.23
N TYR A 103 9.62 -18.77 -8.25
CA TYR A 103 10.45 -19.18 -7.12
C TYR A 103 11.16 -18.00 -6.47
N GLY A 104 11.37 -18.09 -5.17
CA GLY A 104 12.23 -17.16 -4.42
C GLY A 104 13.70 -17.32 -4.81
N LEU A 105 14.54 -16.34 -4.50
CA LEU A 105 15.98 -16.46 -4.77
C LEU A 105 16.62 -17.58 -3.93
N ASP A 106 16.16 -17.74 -2.69
CA ASP A 106 16.69 -18.71 -1.72
C ASP A 106 16.34 -20.17 -2.08
N GLU A 107 15.31 -20.37 -2.90
CA GLU A 107 14.90 -21.68 -3.42
C GLU A 107 15.72 -22.12 -4.63
N LEU A 108 16.37 -21.17 -5.30
CA LEU A 108 17.16 -21.43 -6.50
C LEU A 108 18.59 -21.79 -6.11
N ARG A 109 19.07 -22.93 -6.62
CA ARG A 109 20.43 -23.40 -6.36
C ARG A 109 21.31 -23.16 -7.56
N LEU A 110 22.47 -22.53 -7.36
CA LEU A 110 23.49 -22.42 -8.40
C LEU A 110 24.19 -23.77 -8.54
N ILE A 111 24.04 -24.42 -9.69
CA ILE A 111 24.56 -25.77 -9.93
C ILE A 111 25.78 -25.81 -10.86
N ALA A 112 25.92 -24.83 -11.75
CA ALA A 112 27.06 -24.75 -12.63
C ALA A 112 27.35 -23.30 -13.05
N VAL A 113 28.62 -23.01 -13.26
CA VAL A 113 29.07 -21.80 -13.95
C VAL A 113 29.96 -22.22 -15.11
N VAL A 114 29.70 -21.64 -16.27
CA VAL A 114 30.51 -21.84 -17.47
C VAL A 114 31.30 -20.57 -17.74
N THR A 115 32.55 -20.56 -17.29
CA THR A 115 33.55 -19.52 -17.54
C THR A 115 34.63 -20.07 -18.49
N GLY A 116 34.50 -19.82 -19.79
CA GLY A 116 35.50 -20.32 -20.75
C GLY A 116 35.41 -19.76 -22.17
N ARG A 117 34.50 -18.80 -22.42
CA ARG A 117 34.30 -18.15 -23.72
C ARG A 117 33.94 -16.68 -23.51
N VAL A 118 33.71 -15.95 -24.60
CA VAL A 118 33.32 -14.52 -24.66
C VAL A 118 32.15 -14.15 -23.72
N ARG A 119 31.28 -15.10 -23.34
CA ARG A 119 30.12 -14.82 -22.48
C ARG A 119 29.97 -15.88 -21.39
N ALA A 120 30.25 -15.49 -20.15
CA ALA A 120 29.99 -16.32 -18.97
C ALA A 120 28.49 -16.62 -18.84
N ARG A 121 28.16 -17.84 -18.42
CA ARG A 121 26.79 -18.27 -18.11
C ARG A 121 26.74 -18.98 -16.76
N ALA A 122 25.63 -18.83 -16.07
CA ALA A 122 25.33 -19.56 -14.84
C ALA A 122 24.10 -20.43 -15.07
N MET A 123 24.01 -21.57 -14.37
CA MET A 123 22.86 -22.45 -14.42
C MET A 123 22.26 -22.58 -13.02
N PHE A 124 20.99 -22.19 -12.90
CA PHE A 124 20.21 -22.30 -11.68
C PHE A 124 19.27 -23.49 -11.78
N ARG A 125 19.15 -24.26 -10.70
CA ARG A 125 18.19 -25.35 -10.55
C ARG A 125 17.06 -24.91 -9.65
N ASP A 126 15.84 -25.09 -10.11
CA ASP A 126 14.65 -24.86 -9.29
C ASP A 126 14.39 -26.05 -8.33
N PRO A 127 13.49 -25.89 -7.34
CA PRO A 127 13.12 -26.99 -6.43
C PRO A 127 12.53 -28.21 -7.14
N LYS A 128 11.96 -28.03 -8.33
CA LYS A 128 11.39 -29.13 -9.15
C LYS A 128 12.45 -29.87 -9.97
N GLY A 129 13.68 -29.37 -10.00
CA GLY A 129 14.80 -29.97 -10.70
C GLY A 129 15.04 -29.46 -12.13
N LEU A 130 14.26 -28.51 -12.63
CA LEU A 130 14.49 -27.82 -13.89
C LEU A 130 15.70 -26.89 -13.76
N GLY A 131 16.69 -27.11 -14.61
CA GLY A 131 17.86 -26.24 -14.75
C GLY A 131 17.67 -25.20 -15.84
N ILE A 132 17.87 -23.91 -15.52
CA ILE A 132 17.80 -22.81 -16.48
C ILE A 132 19.13 -22.07 -16.55
N SER A 133 19.63 -21.84 -17.76
CA SER A 133 20.84 -21.05 -18.01
C SER A 133 20.53 -19.55 -18.06
N VAL A 134 21.34 -18.75 -17.38
CA VAL A 134 21.20 -17.29 -17.29
C VAL A 134 22.49 -16.57 -17.66
N LYS A 135 22.35 -15.34 -18.12
CA LYS A 135 23.44 -14.44 -18.52
C LYS A 135 23.44 -13.18 -17.67
N ARG A 136 24.54 -12.43 -17.71
CA ARG A 136 24.59 -11.10 -17.09
C ARG A 136 23.50 -10.20 -17.67
N GLY A 137 22.74 -9.54 -16.80
CA GLY A 137 21.63 -8.66 -17.16
C GLY A 137 20.25 -9.32 -17.15
N ASP A 138 20.18 -10.67 -17.09
CA ASP A 138 18.90 -11.36 -16.98
C ASP A 138 18.25 -11.12 -15.61
N TYR A 139 16.92 -11.20 -15.58
CA TYR A 139 16.13 -11.14 -14.35
C TYR A 139 15.67 -12.54 -13.95
N ILE A 140 15.95 -12.90 -12.71
CA ILE A 140 15.61 -14.19 -12.12
C ILE A 140 14.76 -13.99 -10.86
N SER A 141 14.12 -15.07 -10.41
CA SER A 141 13.28 -15.12 -9.21
C SER A 141 12.03 -14.22 -9.22
N LYS A 142 11.15 -14.46 -8.24
CA LYS A 142 9.93 -13.68 -7.98
C LYS A 142 10.20 -12.19 -7.71
N ASN A 143 11.35 -11.88 -7.10
CA ASN A 143 11.73 -10.51 -6.74
C ASN A 143 12.42 -9.77 -7.89
N ALA A 144 12.45 -10.36 -9.10
CA ALA A 144 13.13 -9.80 -10.26
C ALA A 144 14.59 -9.41 -9.94
N ALA A 145 15.34 -10.33 -9.32
CA ALA A 145 16.75 -10.15 -9.05
C ALA A 145 17.53 -10.08 -10.37
N ARG A 146 18.34 -9.05 -10.54
CA ARG A 146 19.14 -8.84 -11.77
C ARG A 146 20.51 -9.47 -11.61
N VAL A 147 20.94 -10.25 -12.61
CA VAL A 147 22.30 -10.81 -12.61
C VAL A 147 23.32 -9.70 -12.91
N LYS A 148 24.07 -9.28 -11.88
CA LYS A 148 25.08 -8.22 -11.97
C LYS A 148 26.40 -8.76 -12.52
N GLN A 149 26.86 -9.89 -11.98
CA GLN A 149 28.14 -10.50 -12.35
C GLN A 149 28.12 -12.02 -12.17
N ILE A 150 28.81 -12.72 -13.06
CA ILE A 150 29.02 -14.17 -13.01
C ILE A 150 30.51 -14.38 -12.81
N LEU A 151 30.89 -14.93 -11.66
CA LEU A 151 32.25 -15.35 -11.32
C LEU A 151 32.32 -16.89 -11.37
N PRO A 152 33.52 -17.49 -11.47
CA PRO A 152 33.67 -18.95 -11.58
C PRO A 152 32.93 -19.74 -10.49
N ASP A 153 32.98 -19.26 -9.24
CA ASP A 153 32.42 -19.99 -8.09
C ASP A 153 31.16 -19.36 -7.50
N LYS A 154 30.76 -18.18 -7.97
CA LYS A 154 29.64 -17.43 -7.40
C LYS A 154 28.97 -16.49 -8.39
N VAL A 155 27.71 -16.20 -8.17
CA VAL A 155 26.94 -15.23 -8.96
C VAL A 155 26.49 -14.11 -8.05
N VAL A 156 26.78 -12.87 -8.44
CA VAL A 156 26.32 -11.67 -7.74
C VAL A 156 25.04 -11.19 -8.39
N VAL A 157 23.98 -11.12 -7.60
CA VAL A 157 22.65 -10.69 -8.04
C VAL A 157 22.21 -9.47 -7.24
N GLN A 158 21.56 -8.55 -7.92
CA GLN A 158 21.07 -7.30 -7.35
C GLN A 158 19.56 -7.40 -7.16
N ILE A 159 19.09 -7.13 -5.95
CA ILE A 159 17.67 -7.17 -5.56
C ILE A 159 17.23 -5.74 -5.28
N GLN A 160 16.05 -5.39 -5.78
CA GLN A 160 15.37 -4.15 -5.43
C GLN A 160 14.39 -4.46 -4.30
N GLU A 161 14.71 -4.03 -3.10
CA GLU A 161 13.83 -4.11 -1.95
C GLU A 161 13.03 -2.81 -1.89
N GLN A 162 11.72 -2.92 -2.10
CA GLN A 162 10.81 -1.79 -1.98
C GLN A 162 10.30 -1.78 -0.53
N SER A 163 10.99 -1.03 0.33
CA SER A 163 10.47 -0.65 1.64
C SER A 163 9.49 0.53 1.47
N GLU A 164 8.53 0.67 2.38
CA GLU A 164 7.42 1.63 2.29
C GLU A 164 7.89 3.06 1.96
N ASP A 165 9.05 3.48 2.50
CA ASP A 165 9.58 4.83 2.31
C ASP A 165 10.79 4.93 1.37
N THR A 166 11.45 3.82 1.00
CA THR A 166 12.69 3.88 0.20
C THR A 166 12.94 2.58 -0.56
N GLN A 167 13.26 2.73 -1.85
CA GLN A 167 13.79 1.62 -2.66
C GLN A 167 15.27 1.42 -2.33
N ARG A 168 15.58 0.28 -1.69
CA ARG A 168 16.96 -0.13 -1.42
C ARG A 168 17.40 -1.14 -2.44
N THR A 169 18.68 -1.05 -2.79
CA THR A 169 19.29 -2.01 -3.71
C THR A 169 20.30 -2.83 -2.94
N ALA A 170 20.03 -4.13 -2.79
CA ALA A 170 20.88 -5.05 -2.06
C ALA A 170 21.58 -6.00 -3.04
N ASP A 171 22.90 -6.14 -2.90
CA ASP A 171 23.67 -7.13 -3.65
C ASP A 171 23.73 -8.42 -2.81
N ARG A 172 23.24 -9.53 -3.37
CA ARG A 172 23.37 -10.87 -2.80
C ARG A 172 24.35 -11.70 -3.61
N VAL A 173 25.12 -12.52 -2.90
CA VAL A 173 26.08 -13.45 -3.46
C VAL A 173 25.52 -14.86 -3.33
N ILE A 174 25.39 -15.57 -4.45
CA ILE A 174 24.98 -16.97 -4.47
C ILE A 174 26.20 -17.80 -4.82
N GLU A 175 26.60 -18.67 -3.91
CA GLU A 175 27.72 -19.57 -4.12
C GLU A 175 27.30 -20.84 -4.88
N LEU A 176 28.26 -21.42 -5.59
CA LEU A 176 28.09 -22.69 -6.26
C LEU A 176 27.86 -23.79 -5.23
N HIS A 177 26.78 -24.57 -5.40
CA HIS A 177 26.34 -25.54 -4.40
C HIS A 177 27.41 -26.61 -4.08
N SER A 178 28.28 -26.96 -5.05
CA SER A 178 29.38 -27.90 -4.81
C SER A 178 30.40 -27.39 -3.79
N LYS A 179 30.64 -26.08 -3.72
CA LYS A 179 31.53 -25.46 -2.73
C LYS A 179 30.87 -25.44 -1.34
N ALA A 180 29.62 -24.99 -1.27
CA ALA A 180 28.85 -24.95 -0.02
C ALA A 180 28.76 -26.33 0.66
N VAL A 181 28.52 -27.40 -0.12
CA VAL A 181 28.48 -28.78 0.40
C VAL A 181 29.85 -29.26 0.90
N ARG A 182 30.94 -28.85 0.26
CA ARG A 182 32.30 -29.20 0.70
C ARG A 182 32.63 -28.56 2.04
N GLU A 183 32.31 -27.29 2.24
CA GLU A 183 32.57 -26.59 3.51
C GLU A 183 31.75 -27.19 4.68
N GLN A 184 30.52 -27.63 4.44
CA GLN A 184 29.68 -28.28 5.46
C GLN A 184 30.19 -29.66 5.91
N ARG A 185 31.01 -30.35 5.11
CA ARG A 185 31.58 -31.66 5.48
C ARG A 185 32.88 -31.55 6.28
N VAL A 186 33.46 -30.36 6.37
CA VAL A 186 34.77 -30.13 7.02
C VAL A 186 34.59 -29.60 8.45
N ASN A 187 33.39 -29.19 8.83
CA ASN A 187 32.99 -28.86 10.21
C ASN A 187 32.27 -30.03 10.87
#